data_AF-A0A429JZ73-F1
#
_entry.id   AF-A0A429JZ73-F1
#
_cell.length_a   1.000
_cell.length_b   1.000
_cell.length_c   1.000
_cell.angle_alpha   90.00
_cell.angle_beta   90.00
_cell.angle_gamma   90.00
#
_symmetry.space_group_name_H-M   'P 1'
#
loop_
_entity.id
_entity.type
_entity.pdbx_description
1 polymer ?
#
loop_
_entity_poly.entity_id
_entity_poly.type
_entity_poly.pdbx_seq_one_letter_code
_entity_poly.pdbx_strand_id
1 'polypeptide(L)'
;MSATHQIKISRFSLVAKFMGISFLLFFAGAALLIFLNIPAILLQFEWGKFLVRLVRWGQLHGGGEHYELMISAIYIVWGWFLLKASNEPLKNYMFFEFTMIANIAHFGAMLIMGLVMTHESPHLIGDVLLGWVLLLIYIYFWLPVRKIYKSENS
;
A
#
# COMPACT_ATOMS: atom_id res chain seq x y z
N MET A 1 17.23 13.10 23.89
CA MET A 1 16.25 12.05 23.48
C MET A 1 16.61 10.73 24.17
N SER A 2 15.66 10.06 24.83
CA SER A 2 15.92 8.80 25.57
C SER A 2 16.26 7.63 24.63
N ALA A 3 17.07 6.67 25.08
CA ALA A 3 17.38 5.44 24.35
C ALA A 3 16.10 4.68 23.91
N THR A 4 15.06 4.71 24.74
CA THR A 4 13.75 4.13 24.42
C THR A 4 13.06 4.83 23.25
N HIS A 5 13.22 6.15 23.10
CA HIS A 5 12.70 6.90 21.96
C HIS A 5 13.44 6.55 20.67
N GLN A 6 14.77 6.46 20.73
CA GLN A 6 15.61 6.08 19.59
C GLN A 6 15.23 4.69 19.06
N ILE A 7 15.01 3.71 19.95
CA ILE A 7 14.59 2.35 19.57
C ILE A 7 13.24 2.36 18.86
N LYS A 8 12.25 3.11 19.38
CA LYS A 8 10.91 3.21 18.78
C LYS A 8 10.98 3.81 17.37
N ILE A 9 11.75 4.88 17.18
CA ILE A 9 11.92 5.55 15.89
C ILE A 9 12.66 4.66 14.90
N SER A 10 13.72 3.96 15.33
CA SER A 10 14.45 3.02 14.49
C SER A 10 13.58 1.85 14.02
N ARG A 11 12.77 1.26 14.91
CA ARG A 11 11.81 0.20 14.56
C ARG A 11 10.78 0.69 13.54
N PHE A 12 10.22 1.88 13.75
CA PHE A 12 9.28 2.46 12.79
C PHE A 12 9.95 2.77 11.44
N SER A 13 11.15 3.33 11.45
CA SER A 13 11.95 3.58 10.24
C SER A 13 12.13 2.30 9.43
N LEU A 14 12.47 1.20 10.09
CA LEU A 14 12.60 -0.11 9.46
C LEU A 14 11.28 -0.57 8.84
N VAL A 15 10.16 -0.47 9.57
CA VAL A 15 8.83 -0.84 9.05
C VAL A 15 8.42 0.01 7.85
N ALA A 16 8.65 1.33 7.91
CA ALA A 16 8.41 2.24 6.80
C ALA A 16 9.29 1.90 5.58
N LYS A 17 10.54 1.49 5.79
CA LYS A 17 11.42 1.01 4.71
C LYS A 17 10.87 -0.24 4.06
N PHE A 18 10.50 -1.24 4.86
CA PHE A 18 9.91 -2.47 4.35
C PHE A 18 8.64 -2.17 3.55
N MET A 19 7.73 -1.35 4.07
CA MET A 19 6.53 -0.94 3.36
C MET A 19 6.86 -0.22 2.03
N GLY A 20 7.85 0.67 2.01
CA GLY A 20 8.28 1.37 0.80
C GLY A 20 8.86 0.41 -0.25
N ILE A 21 9.69 -0.54 0.16
CA ILE A 21 10.24 -1.58 -0.73
C ILE A 21 9.11 -2.46 -1.26
N SER A 22 8.18 -2.89 -0.40
CA SER A 22 7.02 -3.69 -0.79
C SER A 22 6.17 -2.96 -1.83
N PHE A 23 5.90 -1.66 -1.65
CA PHE A 23 5.18 -0.86 -2.64
C PHE A 23 5.93 -0.80 -3.96
N LEU A 24 7.24 -0.53 -3.94
CA LEU A 24 8.03 -0.50 -5.16
C LEU A 24 8.03 -1.84 -5.89
N LEU A 25 8.30 -2.94 -5.19
CA LEU A 25 8.36 -4.27 -5.80
C LEU A 25 7.01 -4.71 -6.35
N PHE A 26 5.94 -4.53 -5.59
CA PHE A 26 4.61 -4.94 -6.00
C PHE A 26 4.11 -4.12 -7.20
N PHE A 27 4.13 -2.79 -7.10
CA PHE A 27 3.55 -1.93 -8.12
C PHE A 27 4.45 -1.75 -9.36
N ALA A 28 5.78 -1.73 -9.20
CA ALA A 28 6.67 -1.77 -10.38
C ALA A 28 6.58 -3.13 -11.07
N GLY A 29 6.49 -4.23 -10.31
CA GLY A 29 6.24 -5.56 -10.84
C GLY A 29 4.91 -5.63 -11.61
N ALA A 30 3.82 -5.15 -11.01
CA ALA A 30 2.51 -5.09 -11.65
C ALA A 30 2.55 -4.25 -12.94
N ALA A 31 3.13 -3.06 -12.90
CA ALA A 31 3.28 -2.21 -14.09
C ALA A 31 4.08 -2.91 -15.19
N LEU A 32 5.21 -3.54 -14.87
CA LEU A 32 6.03 -4.29 -15.83
C LEU A 32 5.26 -5.46 -16.45
N LEU A 33 4.51 -6.23 -15.64
CA LEU A 33 3.71 -7.33 -16.14
C LEU A 33 2.65 -6.84 -17.14
N ILE A 34 1.99 -5.72 -16.85
CA ILE A 34 1.01 -5.09 -17.74
C ILE A 34 1.68 -4.63 -19.03
N PHE A 35 2.82 -3.93 -18.96
CA PHE A 35 3.57 -3.48 -20.15
C PHE A 35 4.04 -4.64 -21.04
N LEU A 36 4.42 -5.77 -20.43
CA LEU A 36 4.82 -6.98 -21.14
C LEU A 36 3.62 -7.82 -21.63
N ASN A 37 2.39 -7.35 -21.40
CA ASN A 37 1.15 -8.02 -21.77
C ASN A 37 1.02 -9.46 -21.20
N ILE A 38 1.70 -9.73 -20.09
CA ILE A 38 1.67 -11.02 -19.39
C ILE A 38 0.27 -11.34 -18.83
N PRO A 39 -0.52 -10.38 -18.32
CA PRO A 39 -1.91 -10.63 -17.94
C PRO A 39 -2.73 -11.26 -19.07
N ALA A 40 -2.58 -10.82 -20.33
CA ALA A 40 -3.30 -11.41 -21.45
C ALA A 40 -2.93 -12.88 -21.70
N ILE A 41 -1.68 -13.26 -21.41
CA ILE A 41 -1.22 -14.65 -21.48
C ILE A 41 -1.78 -15.45 -20.29
N LEU A 42 -1.73 -14.90 -19.08
CA LEU A 42 -2.27 -15.53 -17.87
C LEU A 42 -3.78 -15.75 -17.96
N LEU A 43 -4.51 -14.86 -18.64
CA LEU A 43 -5.95 -15.00 -18.87
C LEU A 43 -6.32 -16.21 -19.75
N GLN A 44 -5.35 -16.83 -20.43
CA GLN A 44 -5.56 -18.09 -21.16
C GLN A 44 -5.65 -19.31 -20.23
N PHE A 45 -5.18 -19.18 -18.98
CA PHE A 45 -5.18 -20.26 -17.99
C PHE A 45 -6.19 -19.98 -16.87
N GLU A 46 -6.95 -20.99 -16.43
CA GLU A 46 -7.94 -20.81 -15.35
C GLU A 46 -7.32 -20.34 -14.02
N TRP A 47 -6.12 -20.83 -13.69
CA TRP A 47 -5.38 -20.36 -12.51
C TRP A 47 -4.84 -18.93 -12.68
N GLY A 48 -4.49 -18.53 -13.91
CA GLY A 48 -4.04 -17.18 -14.21
C GLY A 48 -5.19 -16.17 -14.14
N LYS A 49 -6.40 -16.55 -14.59
CA LYS A 49 -7.62 -15.75 -14.39
C LYS A 49 -7.90 -15.51 -12.91
N PHE A 50 -7.71 -16.51 -12.06
CA PHE A 50 -7.88 -16.36 -10.61
C PHE A 50 -6.86 -15.35 -10.03
N LEU A 51 -5.58 -15.45 -10.38
CA LEU A 51 -4.54 -14.52 -9.91
C LEU A 51 -4.79 -13.08 -10.39
N VAL A 52 -5.13 -12.90 -11.66
CA VAL A 52 -5.46 -11.58 -12.22
C VAL A 52 -6.69 -11.00 -11.50
N ARG A 53 -7.71 -11.82 -11.21
CA ARG A 53 -8.89 -11.41 -10.43
C ARG A 53 -8.60 -11.08 -8.97
N LEU A 54 -7.44 -11.40 -8.40
CA LEU A 54 -7.13 -10.97 -7.02
C LEU A 54 -6.61 -9.53 -6.96
N VAL A 55 -6.12 -9.00 -8.08
CA VAL A 55 -5.43 -7.70 -8.14
C VAL A 55 -6.14 -6.72 -9.10
N ARG A 56 -6.76 -7.23 -10.17
CA ARG A 56 -7.41 -6.43 -11.21
C ARG A 56 -8.82 -6.01 -10.84
N TRP A 57 -8.98 -4.77 -10.41
CA TRP A 57 -10.30 -4.16 -10.23
C TRP A 57 -10.97 -3.84 -11.57
N GLY A 58 -12.24 -4.24 -11.72
CA GLY A 58 -13.04 -4.03 -12.93
C GLY A 58 -13.01 -5.19 -13.93
N GLN A 59 -13.46 -4.94 -15.17
CA GLN A 59 -13.58 -6.01 -16.16
C GLN A 59 -12.21 -6.62 -16.51
N LEU A 60 -12.17 -7.96 -16.55
CA LEU A 60 -10.98 -8.73 -16.92
C LEU A 60 -10.45 -8.40 -18.32
N HIS A 61 -11.35 -7.93 -19.20
CA HIS A 61 -11.06 -7.44 -20.53
C HIS A 61 -11.66 -6.03 -20.67
N GLY A 62 -10.91 -5.04 -21.16
CA GLY A 62 -11.46 -3.74 -21.54
C GLY A 62 -11.36 -2.62 -20.50
N GLY A 63 -10.19 -2.43 -19.87
CA GLY A 63 -9.85 -1.14 -19.25
C GLY A 63 -9.38 -1.16 -17.79
N GLY A 64 -9.50 -2.28 -17.07
CA GLY A 64 -8.99 -2.40 -15.68
C GLY A 64 -7.47 -2.16 -15.57
N GLU A 65 -6.71 -2.54 -16.60
CA GLU A 65 -5.27 -2.29 -16.70
C GLU A 65 -4.86 -0.81 -16.69
N HIS A 66 -5.72 0.09 -17.15
CA HIS A 66 -5.41 1.53 -17.13
C HIS A 66 -5.45 2.08 -15.70
N TYR A 67 -6.41 1.63 -14.90
CA TYR A 67 -6.50 1.98 -13.48
C TYR A 67 -5.34 1.36 -12.70
N GLU A 68 -4.98 0.11 -12.99
CA GLU A 68 -3.81 -0.55 -12.40
C GLU A 68 -2.51 0.21 -12.69
N LEU A 69 -2.30 0.68 -13.92
CA LEU A 69 -1.11 1.45 -14.29
C LEU A 69 -1.08 2.81 -13.58
N MET A 70 -2.23 3.49 -13.51
CA MET A 70 -2.33 4.78 -12.82
C MET A 70 -2.03 4.64 -11.31
N ILE A 71 -2.64 3.66 -10.65
CA ILE A 71 -2.39 3.43 -9.21
C ILE A 71 -0.97 2.93 -8.97
N SER A 72 -0.42 2.11 -9.87
CA SER A 72 0.98 1.66 -9.80
C SER A 72 1.94 2.83 -9.85
N ALA A 73 1.75 3.78 -10.76
CA ALA A 73 2.60 4.97 -10.84
C ALA A 73 2.59 5.78 -9.53
N ILE A 74 1.40 5.99 -8.94
CA ILE A 74 1.24 6.68 -7.66
C ILE A 74 2.00 5.95 -6.55
N TYR A 75 1.80 4.64 -6.41
CA TYR A 75 2.41 3.87 -5.33
C TYR A 75 3.91 3.63 -5.51
N ILE A 76 4.43 3.62 -6.75
CA ILE A 76 5.87 3.58 -7.00
C ILE A 76 6.52 4.86 -6.47
N VAL A 77 5.97 6.02 -6.85
CA VAL A 77 6.47 7.32 -6.37
C VAL A 77 6.31 7.41 -4.85
N TRP A 78 5.16 7.03 -4.32
CA TRP A 78 4.91 7.04 -2.88
C TRP A 78 5.88 6.12 -2.13
N GLY A 79 6.12 4.90 -2.62
CA GLY A 79 7.09 3.96 -2.07
C GLY A 79 8.50 4.53 -2.03
N TRP A 80 8.94 5.17 -3.11
CA TRP A 80 10.23 5.87 -3.14
C TRP A 80 10.33 6.99 -2.10
N PHE A 81 9.32 7.85 -1.98
CA PHE A 81 9.28 8.90 -0.97
C PHE A 81 9.21 8.32 0.45
N LEU A 82 8.53 7.19 0.66
CA LEU A 82 8.49 6.48 1.93
C LEU A 82 9.87 5.98 2.35
N LEU A 83 10.66 5.43 1.41
CA LEU A 83 12.05 5.07 1.67
C LEU A 83 12.89 6.28 2.08
N LYS A 84 12.77 7.39 1.35
CA LYS A 84 13.54 8.60 1.66
C LYS A 84 13.16 9.18 3.02
N ALA A 85 11.86 9.31 3.27
CA ALA A 85 11.31 9.87 4.51
C ALA A 85 11.62 9.00 5.74
N SER A 86 11.73 7.68 5.55
CA SER A 86 11.97 6.73 6.64
C SER A 86 13.29 6.97 7.37
N ASN A 87 14.28 7.60 6.74
CA ASN A 87 15.57 7.89 7.37
C ASN A 87 15.44 8.93 8.48
N GLU A 88 14.47 9.85 8.38
CA GLU A 88 14.22 10.88 9.38
C GLU A 88 12.72 11.01 9.69
N PRO A 89 12.14 10.04 10.45
CA PRO A 89 10.70 9.96 10.65
C PRO A 89 10.06 11.18 11.30
N LEU A 90 10.73 11.78 12.29
CA LEU A 90 10.22 12.93 13.02
C LEU A 90 10.21 14.20 12.16
N LYS A 91 11.22 14.39 11.30
CA LYS A 91 11.26 15.53 10.36
C LYS A 91 10.18 15.41 9.28
N ASN A 92 9.87 14.18 8.87
CA ASN A 92 8.87 13.88 7.85
C ASN A 92 7.52 13.47 8.45
N TYR A 93 7.19 13.91 9.66
CA TYR A 93 6.00 13.50 10.41
C TYR A 93 4.70 13.59 9.59
N MET A 94 4.50 14.72 8.90
CA MET A 94 3.28 14.97 8.12
C MET A 94 3.13 14.00 6.95
N PHE A 95 4.23 13.54 6.35
CA PHE A 95 4.20 12.53 5.29
C PHE A 95 3.73 11.16 5.82
N PHE A 96 4.13 10.79 7.04
CA PHE A 96 3.69 9.53 7.67
C PHE A 96 2.25 9.59 8.18
N GLU A 97 1.78 10.75 8.68
CA GLU A 97 0.36 10.97 8.97
C GLU A 97 -0.48 10.94 7.69
N PHE A 98 -0.05 11.64 6.64
CA PHE A 98 -0.68 11.58 5.31
C PHE A 98 -0.73 10.13 4.84
N THR A 99 0.38 9.40 4.98
CA THR A 99 0.45 8.01 4.53
C THR A 99 -0.58 7.13 5.24
N MET A 100 -0.70 7.29 6.56
CA MET A 100 -1.70 6.60 7.36
C MET A 100 -3.13 6.94 6.89
N ILE A 101 -3.48 8.23 6.83
CA ILE A 101 -4.85 8.66 6.56
C ILE A 101 -5.26 8.36 5.13
N ALA A 102 -4.37 8.55 4.16
CA ALA A 102 -4.63 8.27 2.76
C ALA A 102 -4.87 6.77 2.53
N ASN A 103 -4.09 5.88 3.17
CA ASN A 103 -4.33 4.44 3.09
C ASN A 103 -5.61 4.02 3.82
N ILE A 104 -5.96 4.64 4.95
CA ILE A 104 -7.27 4.41 5.61
C ILE A 104 -8.41 4.78 4.66
N ALA A 105 -8.35 5.96 4.04
CA ALA A 105 -9.37 6.41 3.11
C ALA A 105 -9.45 5.51 1.87
N HIS A 106 -8.31 5.09 1.32
CA HIS A 106 -8.22 4.22 0.16
C HIS A 106 -8.78 2.82 0.44
N PHE A 107 -8.27 2.12 1.46
CA PHE A 107 -8.76 0.78 1.83
C PHE A 107 -10.20 0.82 2.36
N GLY A 108 -10.62 1.92 3.01
CA GLY A 108 -12.00 2.14 3.41
C GLY A 108 -12.94 2.28 2.21
N ALA A 109 -12.53 3.05 1.20
CA ALA A 109 -13.30 3.15 -0.05
C ALA A 109 -13.38 1.79 -0.76
N MET A 110 -12.27 1.06 -0.86
CA MET A 110 -12.27 -0.27 -1.49
C MET A 110 -13.14 -1.28 -0.72
N LEU A 111 -13.14 -1.24 0.62
CA LEU A 111 -14.03 -2.06 1.43
C LEU A 111 -15.51 -1.75 1.14
N ILE A 112 -15.89 -0.47 1.11
CA ILE A 112 -17.27 -0.07 0.82
C ILE A 112 -17.66 -0.48 -0.61
N MET A 113 -16.78 -0.24 -1.60
CA MET A 113 -17.03 -0.64 -2.98
C MET A 113 -17.21 -2.15 -3.11
N GLY A 114 -16.36 -2.95 -2.48
CA GLY A 114 -16.50 -4.42 -2.51
C GLY A 114 -17.77 -4.92 -1.82
N LEU A 115 -18.25 -4.25 -0.77
CA LEU A 115 -19.49 -4.63 -0.08
C LEU A 115 -20.75 -4.24 -0.87
N VAL A 116 -20.71 -3.10 -1.57
CA VAL A 116 -21.86 -2.57 -2.31
C VAL A 116 -21.93 -3.13 -3.73
N MET A 117 -20.78 -3.43 -4.36
CA MET A 117 -20.68 -3.93 -5.74
C MET A 117 -20.42 -5.44 -5.72
N THR A 118 -21.49 -6.23 -5.74
CA THR A 118 -21.48 -7.70 -5.57
C THR A 118 -20.61 -8.46 -6.58
N HIS A 119 -20.33 -7.88 -7.76
CA HIS A 119 -19.43 -8.44 -8.76
C HIS A 119 -17.93 -8.38 -8.37
N GLU A 120 -17.55 -7.58 -7.38
CA GLU A 120 -16.16 -7.36 -6.92
C GLU A 120 -15.83 -8.10 -5.60
N SER A 121 -16.75 -8.94 -5.11
CA SER A 121 -16.59 -9.70 -3.85
C SER A 121 -15.30 -10.53 -3.70
N PRO A 122 -14.68 -11.08 -4.77
CA PRO A 122 -13.39 -11.78 -4.66
C PRO A 122 -12.22 -10.86 -4.25
N HIS A 123 -12.27 -9.56 -4.58
CA HIS A 123 -11.24 -8.57 -4.22
C HIS A 123 -11.22 -8.29 -2.73
N LEU A 124 -12.39 -8.27 -2.09
CA LEU A 124 -12.52 -8.10 -0.63
C LEU A 124 -11.64 -9.04 0.19
N ILE A 125 -11.45 -10.28 -0.28
CA ILE A 125 -10.69 -11.31 0.45
C ILE A 125 -9.18 -11.18 0.18
N GLY A 126 -8.79 -10.70 -1.00
CA GLY A 126 -7.40 -10.65 -1.44
C GLY A 126 -6.70 -9.35 -1.05
N ASP A 127 -6.80 -8.34 -1.92
CA ASP A 127 -6.03 -7.11 -1.83
C ASP A 127 -6.53 -6.17 -0.73
N VAL A 128 -7.84 -6.13 -0.46
CA VAL A 128 -8.43 -5.30 0.60
C VAL A 128 -8.01 -5.79 1.98
N LEU A 129 -8.18 -7.09 2.29
CA LEU A 129 -7.76 -7.65 3.57
C LEU A 129 -6.26 -7.53 3.79
N LEU A 130 -5.46 -7.83 2.77
CA LEU A 130 -4.00 -7.70 2.85
C LEU A 130 -3.59 -6.24 3.10
N GLY A 131 -4.22 -5.29 2.39
CA GLY A 131 -4.01 -3.86 2.59
C GLY A 131 -4.31 -3.40 4.01
N TRP A 132 -5.44 -3.84 4.59
CA TRP A 132 -5.80 -3.55 5.98
C TRP A 132 -4.81 -4.13 6.98
N VAL A 133 -4.37 -5.38 6.80
CA VAL A 133 -3.37 -6.01 7.69
C VAL A 133 -2.06 -5.23 7.69
N LEU A 134 -1.53 -4.88 6.51
CA LEU A 134 -0.31 -4.09 6.39
C LEU A 134 -0.46 -2.69 6.99
N LEU A 135 -1.61 -2.05 6.79
CA LEU A 135 -1.91 -0.74 7.38
C LEU A 135 -1.97 -0.80 8.91
N LEU A 136 -2.59 -1.83 9.50
CA LEU A 136 -2.66 -1.98 10.96
C LEU A 136 -1.27 -2.21 11.57
N ILE A 137 -0.41 -2.99 10.91
CA ILE A 137 0.99 -3.15 11.32
C ILE A 137 1.70 -1.80 11.28
N TYR A 138 1.55 -1.05 10.19
CA TYR A 138 2.14 0.28 10.08
C TYR A 138 1.66 1.23 11.20
N ILE A 139 0.35 1.28 11.46
CA ILE A 139 -0.25 2.12 12.53
C ILE A 139 0.31 1.74 13.90
N TYR A 140 0.43 0.44 14.18
CA TYR A 140 0.95 -0.05 15.46
C TYR A 140 2.36 0.48 15.75
N PHE A 141 3.24 0.48 14.74
CA PHE A 141 4.60 1.03 14.88
C PHE A 141 4.65 2.56 14.82
N TRP A 142 3.69 3.20 14.14
CA TRP A 142 3.64 4.65 14.01
C TRP A 142 3.16 5.36 15.29
N LEU A 143 2.14 4.82 15.97
CA LEU A 143 1.51 5.47 17.15
C LEU A 143 2.51 5.86 18.26
N PRO A 144 3.50 5.03 18.62
CA PRO A 144 4.52 5.42 19.59
C PRO A 144 5.39 6.59 19.12
N VAL A 145 5.78 6.62 17.83
CA VAL A 145 6.59 7.71 17.25
C VAL A 145 5.80 9.00 17.16
N ARG A 146 4.52 8.91 16.78
CA ARG A 146 3.58 10.02 16.78
C ARG A 146 3.46 10.69 18.14
N LYS A 147 3.41 9.91 19.23
CA LYS A 147 3.38 10.44 20.60
C LYS A 147 4.66 11.20 20.95
N ILE A 148 5.83 10.68 20.55
CA ILE A 148 7.13 11.34 20.77
C ILE A 148 7.15 12.70 20.08
N TYR A 149 6.78 12.75 18.78
CA TYR A 149 6.73 14.00 18.03
C TYR A 149 5.83 15.05 18.69
N LYS A 150 4.63 14.65 19.13
CA LYS A 150 3.71 15.56 19.81
C LYS A 150 4.23 16.06 21.15
N SER A 151 4.93 15.22 21.92
CA SER A 151 5.51 15.65 23.20
C SER A 151 6.69 16.62 23.04
N GLU A 152 7.39 16.59 21.91
CA GLU A 152 8.53 17.47 21.64
C GLU A 152 8.11 18.82 21.02
N ASN A 153 6.88 18.93 20.50
CA ASN A 153 6.36 20.11 19.80
C ASN A 153 5.07 20.68 20.43
N SER A 154 4.71 20.24 21.63
CA SER A 154 3.61 20.78 22.45
C SER A 154 4.17 21.59 23.62
#